data_AF-A0A103XBT7-F1
#
_entry.id   AF-A0A103XBT7-F1
#
_cell.length_a   1.000
_cell.length_b   1.000
_cell.length_c   1.000
_cell.angle_alpha   90.00
_cell.angle_beta   90.00
_cell.angle_gamma   90.00
#
_symmetry.space_group_name_H-M   'P 1'
#
loop_
_entity.id
_entity.type
_entity.pdbx_description
1 polymer ?
#
loop_
_entity_poly.entity_id
_entity_poly.type
_entity_poly.pdbx_seq_one_letter_code
_entity_poly.pdbx_strand_id
1 'polypeptide(L)'
;MAQHSVSAFESHAEEITRYIVENIFLVKEGVMLDDLVSSHDTSEGSTCKLKIFGLKALVKSFLPHQCADVTRQIDEVLGIISQMLQRTKVSKGTLSRETDLEHLRFAAATSVLRLSQMWDPHISPHIYRLTVLTAKDHSSMVRQLFLEKTFKLLKNNVIHCKYLCAFALAASDSSGDLQNDDSLNYMSEIIRIHHRQAKVPRTSAVKRDAADDPVCTVIFLIHILAHDTEFPSQDSEYEEKSGSFFSPLVFTLQALLNPCYVDGDMNRICTVVSKLYNIFKAIKRTEDALDVQKTSRLHVLANFGAKYLVETKMSGTMVPQTTTSVLLPSLLYRKNCAKGGRESVEDPSALDGQLHKRSKSLNAHKRKLHETEEQIISGERENQDFASPESVTFHIDSR
;
A
#
# COMPACT_ATOMS: atom_id res chain seq x y z
N MET A 1 -19.98 -10.31 14.21
CA MET A 1 -20.73 -9.26 14.94
C MET A 1 -20.39 -7.88 14.42
N ALA A 2 -19.16 -7.36 14.62
CA ALA A 2 -18.79 -5.99 14.24
C ALA A 2 -19.12 -5.57 12.80
N GLN A 3 -19.02 -6.50 11.85
CA GLN A 3 -19.28 -6.23 10.44
C GLN A 3 -20.76 -6.15 10.04
N HIS A 4 -21.66 -6.80 10.79
CA HIS A 4 -23.07 -6.99 10.41
C HIS A 4 -24.05 -6.38 11.42
N SER A 5 -23.59 -6.04 12.63
CA SER A 5 -24.37 -5.39 13.66
C SER A 5 -23.48 -4.37 14.38
N VAL A 6 -23.23 -3.24 13.71
CA VAL A 6 -22.31 -2.20 14.18
C VAL A 6 -22.78 -1.64 15.52
N SER A 7 -24.05 -1.29 15.65
CA SER A 7 -24.61 -0.72 16.88
C SER A 7 -24.47 -1.63 18.10
N ALA A 8 -24.70 -2.94 17.94
CA ALA A 8 -24.54 -3.91 19.03
C ALA A 8 -23.06 -4.15 19.40
N PHE A 9 -22.15 -3.97 18.44
CA PHE A 9 -20.72 -4.08 18.68
C PHE A 9 -20.15 -2.84 19.34
N GLU A 10 -20.58 -1.63 18.94
CA GLU A 10 -20.05 -0.36 19.47
C GLU A 10 -20.18 -0.25 21.00
N SER A 11 -21.25 -0.79 21.60
CA SER A 11 -21.40 -0.79 23.06
C SER A 11 -20.36 -1.63 23.82
N HIS A 12 -19.71 -2.59 23.14
CA HIS A 12 -18.69 -3.46 23.73
C HIS A 12 -17.33 -3.28 23.03
N ALA A 13 -17.21 -2.35 22.08
CA ALA A 13 -16.08 -2.27 21.18
C ALA A 13 -14.78 -1.94 21.91
N GLU A 14 -14.85 -1.06 22.91
CA GLU A 14 -13.69 -0.70 23.73
C GLU A 14 -13.22 -1.87 24.59
N GLU A 15 -14.15 -2.57 25.26
CA GLU A 15 -13.85 -3.74 26.09
C GLU A 15 -13.23 -4.88 25.26
N ILE A 16 -13.83 -5.20 24.10
CA ILE A 16 -13.33 -6.25 23.21
C ILE A 16 -11.97 -5.87 22.65
N THR A 17 -11.78 -4.61 22.22
CA THR A 17 -10.49 -4.14 21.69
C THR A 17 -9.42 -4.25 22.77
N ARG A 18 -9.68 -3.72 23.96
CA ARG A 18 -8.75 -3.79 25.10
C ARG A 18 -8.41 -5.24 25.45
N TYR A 19 -9.41 -6.12 25.51
CA TYR A 19 -9.19 -7.53 25.78
C TYR A 19 -8.25 -8.15 24.75
N ILE A 20 -8.49 -7.93 23.45
CA ILE A 20 -7.62 -8.46 22.38
C ILE A 20 -6.20 -7.90 22.50
N VAL A 21 -6.06 -6.59 22.74
CA VAL A 21 -4.74 -5.97 22.85
C VAL A 21 -3.97 -6.50 24.05
N GLU A 22 -4.57 -6.44 25.24
CA GLU A 22 -3.91 -6.83 26.49
C GLU A 22 -3.66 -8.33 26.58
N ASN A 23 -4.62 -9.16 26.20
CA ASN A 23 -4.59 -10.60 26.45
C ASN A 23 -4.09 -11.44 25.25
N ILE A 24 -4.07 -10.89 24.03
CA ILE A 24 -3.59 -11.62 22.84
C ILE A 24 -2.28 -11.05 22.31
N PHE A 25 -2.12 -9.73 22.30
CA PHE A 25 -0.92 -9.09 21.74
C PHE A 25 0.14 -8.73 22.77
N LEU A 26 -0.24 -8.29 23.98
CA LEU A 26 0.70 -7.84 25.01
C LEU A 26 1.12 -8.93 26.00
N VAL A 27 0.46 -10.09 26.02
CA VAL A 27 0.86 -11.21 26.88
C VAL A 27 2.23 -11.71 26.43
N LYS A 28 3.25 -11.48 27.27
CA LYS A 28 4.56 -12.10 27.12
C LYS A 28 4.37 -13.61 27.25
N GLU A 29 4.91 -14.37 26.29
CA GLU A 29 4.85 -15.84 26.21
C GLU A 29 5.29 -16.55 27.51
N GLY A 30 5.98 -15.86 28.43
CA GLY A 30 6.40 -16.42 29.73
C GLY A 30 5.38 -16.37 30.89
N VAL A 31 4.21 -15.72 30.77
CA VAL A 31 3.26 -15.59 31.90
C VAL A 31 2.17 -16.67 31.89
N MET A 32 1.95 -17.35 30.76
CA MET A 32 0.99 -18.45 30.65
C MET A 32 1.50 -19.81 31.16
N LEU A 33 2.76 -19.88 31.63
CA LEU A 33 3.36 -21.16 32.04
C LEU A 33 2.96 -21.63 33.45
N ASP A 34 2.42 -20.77 34.31
CA ASP A 34 2.25 -21.12 35.73
C ASP A 34 0.83 -21.58 36.11
N ASP A 35 -0.19 -21.33 35.27
CA ASP A 35 -1.60 -21.62 35.63
C ASP A 35 -2.29 -22.72 34.80
N LEU A 36 -1.59 -23.33 33.83
CA LEU A 36 -2.12 -24.43 33.01
C LEU A 36 -1.13 -25.60 32.93
N VAL A 37 -0.72 -26.11 34.09
CA VAL A 37 -0.15 -27.46 34.18
C VAL A 37 -1.27 -28.47 33.96
N SER A 38 -1.53 -28.83 32.69
CA SER A 38 -1.99 -30.15 32.24
C SER A 38 -2.47 -30.07 30.79
N SER A 39 -1.55 -30.23 29.84
CA SER A 39 -1.70 -31.21 28.75
C SER A 39 -0.58 -31.02 27.73
N HIS A 40 0.05 -32.15 27.42
CA HIS A 40 1.12 -32.31 26.44
C HIS A 40 0.65 -31.89 25.02
N ASP A 41 1.57 -31.29 24.25
CA ASP A 41 1.65 -31.25 22.78
C ASP A 41 0.87 -30.23 21.90
N THR A 42 0.30 -29.12 22.39
CA THR A 42 -0.42 -28.18 21.48
C THR A 42 -0.26 -26.65 21.68
N SER A 43 0.58 -26.17 22.59
CA SER A 43 0.42 -24.80 23.11
C SER A 43 0.94 -23.65 22.20
N GLU A 44 2.06 -23.76 21.49
CA GLU A 44 2.67 -22.57 20.84
C GLU A 44 2.03 -22.18 19.49
N GLY A 45 1.70 -23.13 18.60
CA GLY A 45 1.01 -22.85 17.33
C GLY A 45 -0.43 -22.33 17.51
N SER A 46 -0.99 -22.49 18.71
CA SER A 46 -2.29 -21.92 19.10
C SER A 46 -2.22 -20.40 19.28
N THR A 47 -1.07 -19.87 19.72
CA THR A 47 -0.87 -18.44 19.99
C THR A 47 -0.79 -17.60 18.71
N CYS A 48 -0.08 -18.09 17.68
CA CYS A 48 0.01 -17.43 16.38
C CYS A 48 -1.37 -17.32 15.72
N LYS A 49 -2.13 -18.44 15.71
CA LYS A 49 -3.50 -18.45 15.21
C LYS A 49 -4.38 -17.47 15.98
N LEU A 50 -4.26 -17.41 17.31
CA LEU A 50 -5.02 -16.49 18.14
C LEU A 50 -4.68 -15.02 17.83
N LYS A 51 -3.41 -14.67 17.66
CA LYS A 51 -2.97 -13.34 17.21
C LYS A 51 -3.53 -12.98 15.84
N ILE A 52 -3.55 -13.91 14.89
CA ILE A 52 -4.14 -13.71 13.56
C ILE A 52 -5.66 -13.48 13.66
N PHE A 53 -6.38 -14.27 14.47
CA PHE A 53 -7.81 -14.11 14.67
C PHE A 53 -8.14 -12.80 15.40
N GLY A 54 -7.35 -12.43 16.41
CA GLY A 54 -7.44 -11.14 17.10
C GLY A 54 -7.26 -9.98 16.14
N LEU A 55 -6.21 -10.01 15.30
CA LEU A 55 -5.98 -9.00 14.28
C LEU A 55 -7.16 -8.92 13.29
N LYS A 56 -7.62 -10.07 12.81
CA LYS A 56 -8.76 -10.15 11.89
C LYS A 56 -10.03 -9.57 12.52
N ALA A 57 -10.29 -9.82 13.81
CA ALA A 57 -11.43 -9.27 14.53
C ALA A 57 -11.33 -7.74 14.65
N LEU A 58 -10.15 -7.22 15.02
CA LEU A 58 -9.89 -5.77 15.08
C LEU A 58 -10.12 -5.12 13.71
N VAL A 59 -9.44 -5.58 12.67
CA VAL A 59 -9.55 -5.03 11.30
C VAL A 59 -10.99 -5.04 10.79
N LYS A 60 -11.70 -6.15 11.00
CA LYS A 60 -13.12 -6.27 10.63
C LYS A 60 -14.01 -5.29 11.36
N SER A 61 -13.65 -4.88 12.58
CA SER A 61 -14.42 -3.89 13.34
C SER A 61 -14.32 -2.47 12.78
N PHE A 62 -13.34 -2.19 11.93
CA PHE A 62 -13.16 -0.93 11.20
C PHE A 62 -13.70 -0.99 9.76
N LEU A 63 -14.29 -2.12 9.35
CA LEU A 63 -14.81 -2.36 8.00
C LEU A 63 -16.27 -2.86 8.04
N PRO A 64 -17.22 -2.01 8.49
CA PRO A 64 -18.64 -2.36 8.53
C PRO A 64 -19.22 -2.57 7.12
N HIS A 65 -20.18 -3.50 6.96
CA HIS A 65 -20.82 -3.72 5.65
C HIS A 65 -21.76 -2.59 5.24
N GLN A 66 -22.37 -1.93 6.22
CA GLN A 66 -23.19 -0.74 6.00
C GLN A 66 -22.30 0.47 6.27
N CYS A 67 -22.52 1.56 5.53
CA CYS A 67 -21.79 2.84 5.67
C CYS A 67 -22.16 3.53 7.00
N ALA A 68 -21.84 2.87 8.11
CA ALA A 68 -21.93 3.40 9.44
C ALA A 68 -20.62 4.13 9.73
N ASP A 69 -20.74 5.38 10.19
CA ASP A 69 -19.58 6.17 10.60
C ASP A 69 -18.94 5.50 11.83
N VAL A 70 -17.80 4.83 11.64
CA VAL A 70 -16.99 4.30 12.75
C VAL A 70 -16.22 5.49 13.34
N THR A 71 -16.55 5.86 14.58
CA THR A 71 -15.97 7.03 15.26
C THR A 71 -14.68 6.71 16.04
N ARG A 72 -14.32 5.43 16.13
CA ARG A 72 -13.16 4.95 16.88
C ARG A 72 -11.84 5.27 16.16
N GLN A 73 -10.80 5.60 16.94
CA GLN A 73 -9.45 5.86 16.41
C GLN A 73 -8.80 4.55 15.96
N ILE A 74 -8.15 4.57 14.79
CA ILE A 74 -7.53 3.39 14.19
C ILE A 74 -6.05 3.21 14.58
N ASP A 75 -5.46 4.22 15.25
CA ASP A 75 -4.03 4.31 15.49
C ASP A 75 -3.46 3.12 16.28
N GLU A 76 -4.20 2.61 17.26
CA GLU A 76 -3.79 1.43 18.04
C GLU A 76 -3.67 0.17 17.15
N VAL A 77 -4.67 -0.06 16.28
CA VAL A 77 -4.64 -1.19 15.33
C VAL A 77 -3.51 -1.03 14.32
N LEU A 78 -3.29 0.19 13.82
CA LEU A 78 -2.15 0.47 12.95
C LEU A 78 -0.81 0.27 13.66
N GLY A 79 -0.72 0.56 14.96
CA GLY A 79 0.43 0.29 15.81
C GLY A 79 0.75 -1.21 15.89
N ILE A 80 -0.26 -2.04 16.17
CA ILE A 80 -0.13 -3.51 16.20
C ILE A 80 0.31 -4.05 14.85
N ILE A 81 -0.35 -3.61 13.76
CA ILE A 81 0.00 -4.02 12.41
C ILE A 81 1.45 -3.63 12.09
N SER A 82 1.87 -2.41 12.45
CA SER A 82 3.24 -1.96 12.24
C SER A 82 4.25 -2.84 12.97
N GLN A 83 3.99 -3.25 14.21
CA GLN A 83 4.87 -4.15 14.95
C GLN A 83 4.95 -5.53 14.31
N MET A 84 3.82 -6.08 13.85
CA MET A 84 3.77 -7.39 13.20
C MET A 84 4.43 -7.37 11.80
N LEU A 85 4.40 -6.24 11.10
CA LEU A 85 5.07 -6.04 9.81
C LEU A 85 6.59 -5.85 9.95
N GLN A 86 7.05 -5.31 11.09
CA GLN A 86 8.48 -5.12 11.31
C GLN A 86 9.20 -6.46 11.25
N ARG A 87 10.24 -6.52 10.43
CA ARG A 87 11.16 -7.64 10.39
C ARG A 87 11.98 -7.59 11.67
N THR A 88 11.53 -8.26 12.72
CA THR A 88 12.37 -8.47 13.90
C THR A 88 13.57 -9.28 13.40
N LYS A 89 14.75 -8.65 13.26
CA LYS A 89 16.02 -9.38 13.25
C LYS A 89 16.02 -10.13 14.57
N VAL A 90 15.69 -11.41 14.52
CA VAL A 90 15.47 -12.27 15.68
C VAL A 90 16.67 -12.10 16.61
N SER A 91 16.49 -11.33 17.69
CA SER A 91 17.38 -11.46 18.84
C SER A 91 17.22 -12.90 19.29
N LYS A 92 18.33 -13.59 19.47
CA LYS A 92 18.49 -15.02 19.81
C LYS A 92 17.79 -15.46 21.14
N GLY A 93 16.75 -14.78 21.61
CA GLY A 93 16.24 -14.89 22.98
C GLY A 93 14.72 -14.97 23.18
N THR A 94 13.88 -15.03 22.13
CA THR A 94 12.43 -15.28 22.35
C THR A 94 11.88 -16.24 21.30
N LEU A 95 11.39 -17.39 21.77
CA LEU A 95 10.94 -18.54 21.01
C LEU A 95 9.58 -18.29 20.34
N SER A 96 9.57 -17.58 19.21
CA SER A 96 8.50 -17.73 18.20
C SER A 96 9.11 -18.40 16.98
N ARG A 97 8.49 -19.48 16.49
CA ARG A 97 8.98 -20.24 15.33
C ARG A 97 9.01 -19.32 14.11
N GLU A 98 10.03 -19.45 13.26
CA GLU A 98 10.18 -18.64 12.04
C GLU A 98 8.91 -18.63 11.17
N THR A 99 8.24 -19.79 11.07
CA THR A 99 6.96 -19.93 10.38
C THR A 99 5.85 -19.06 10.98
N ASP A 100 5.79 -18.89 12.29
CA ASP A 100 4.73 -18.13 12.94
C ASP A 100 4.90 -16.64 12.64
N LEU A 101 6.14 -16.17 12.64
CA LEU A 101 6.48 -14.80 12.23
C LEU A 101 6.11 -14.55 10.75
N GLU A 102 6.30 -15.53 9.87
CA GLU A 102 5.87 -15.44 8.47
C GLU A 102 4.34 -15.27 8.34
N HIS A 103 3.56 -16.10 9.03
CA HIS A 103 2.11 -16.01 9.01
C HIS A 103 1.60 -14.69 9.61
N LEU A 104 2.22 -14.21 10.69
CA LEU A 104 1.89 -12.93 11.31
C LEU A 104 2.21 -11.75 10.37
N ARG A 105 3.37 -11.74 9.69
CA ARG A 105 3.72 -10.72 8.69
C ARG A 105 2.72 -10.72 7.53
N PHE A 106 2.39 -11.89 7.00
CA PHE A 106 1.40 -12.02 5.92
C PHE A 106 0.00 -11.54 6.35
N ALA A 107 -0.45 -11.91 7.55
CA ALA A 107 -1.72 -11.46 8.12
C ALA A 107 -1.75 -9.94 8.32
N ALA A 108 -0.64 -9.35 8.79
CA ALA A 108 -0.50 -7.91 8.97
C ALA A 108 -0.52 -7.15 7.63
N ALA A 109 0.23 -7.61 6.63
CA ALA A 109 0.23 -7.02 5.29
C ALA A 109 -1.17 -7.08 4.64
N THR A 110 -1.84 -8.23 4.73
CA THR A 110 -3.21 -8.40 4.24
C THR A 110 -4.19 -7.49 4.98
N SER A 111 -3.96 -7.23 6.26
CA SER A 111 -4.79 -6.31 7.06
C SER A 111 -4.67 -4.88 6.56
N VAL A 112 -3.47 -4.41 6.21
CA VAL A 112 -3.29 -3.08 5.59
C VAL A 112 -4.02 -2.99 4.25
N LEU A 113 -3.92 -4.00 3.38
CA LEU A 113 -4.65 -4.02 2.10
C LEU A 113 -6.18 -4.01 2.28
N ARG A 114 -6.69 -4.50 3.41
CA ARG A 114 -8.11 -4.44 3.74
C ARG A 114 -8.50 -3.06 4.29
N LEU A 115 -7.70 -2.50 5.18
CA LEU A 115 -7.94 -1.19 5.75
C LEU A 115 -7.84 -0.08 4.71
N SER A 116 -6.96 -0.21 3.70
CA SER A 116 -6.81 0.78 2.62
C SER A 116 -8.06 0.99 1.77
N GLN A 117 -9.10 0.18 1.94
CA GLN A 117 -10.39 0.35 1.25
C GLN A 117 -11.19 1.54 1.78
N MET A 118 -11.03 1.86 3.08
CA MET A 118 -11.78 2.92 3.76
C MET A 118 -10.89 3.88 4.54
N TRP A 119 -9.72 3.42 4.96
CA TRP A 119 -8.81 4.11 5.87
C TRP A 119 -7.49 4.47 5.21
N ASP A 120 -7.40 4.48 3.87
CA ASP A 120 -6.17 4.78 3.14
C ASP A 120 -5.45 6.07 3.60
N PRO A 121 -6.16 7.19 3.87
CA PRO A 121 -5.53 8.42 4.34
C PRO A 121 -4.87 8.30 5.72
N HIS A 122 -5.27 7.31 6.53
CA HIS A 122 -4.73 7.06 7.87
C HIS A 122 -3.51 6.12 7.83
N ILE A 123 -3.28 5.41 6.72
CA ILE A 123 -2.12 4.53 6.58
C ILE A 123 -0.88 5.41 6.39
N SER A 124 -0.03 5.44 7.41
CA SER A 124 1.21 6.22 7.36
C SER A 124 2.14 5.71 6.25
N PRO A 125 3.00 6.58 5.68
CA PRO A 125 4.02 6.18 4.71
C PRO A 125 4.91 5.03 5.20
N HIS A 126 5.18 4.97 6.51
CA HIS A 126 5.97 3.91 7.13
C HIS A 126 5.28 2.54 7.03
N ILE A 127 4.01 2.45 7.45
CA ILE A 127 3.22 1.21 7.39
C ILE A 127 3.01 0.78 5.95
N TYR A 128 2.70 1.72 5.06
CA TYR A 128 2.58 1.45 3.63
C TYR A 128 3.87 0.84 3.06
N ARG A 129 5.04 1.43 3.37
CA ARG A 129 6.34 0.91 2.91
C ARG A 129 6.60 -0.51 3.43
N LEU A 130 6.39 -0.75 4.73
CA LEU A 130 6.55 -2.09 5.31
C LEU A 130 5.64 -3.12 4.64
N THR A 131 4.39 -2.74 4.37
CA THR A 131 3.40 -3.60 3.67
C THR A 131 3.86 -3.97 2.27
N VAL A 132 4.30 -3.00 1.48
CA VAL A 132 4.73 -3.26 0.10
C VAL A 132 6.02 -4.08 0.07
N LEU A 133 6.92 -3.88 1.05
CA LEU A 133 8.14 -4.68 1.23
C LEU A 133 7.87 -6.14 1.62
N THR A 134 6.63 -6.54 1.92
CA THR A 134 6.25 -7.96 2.03
C THR A 134 6.42 -8.68 0.68
N ALA A 135 6.40 -7.97 -0.45
CA ALA A 135 6.78 -8.53 -1.75
C ALA A 135 8.24 -9.00 -1.82
N LYS A 136 9.08 -8.50 -0.92
CA LYS A 136 10.50 -8.84 -0.74
C LYS A 136 10.74 -9.69 0.52
N ASP A 137 9.73 -10.43 1.01
CA ASP A 137 9.88 -11.26 2.22
C ASP A 137 10.86 -12.42 2.00
N HIS A 138 11.51 -12.90 3.07
CA HIS A 138 12.43 -14.05 2.99
C HIS A 138 11.67 -15.34 2.63
N SER A 139 10.44 -15.47 3.09
CA SER A 139 9.59 -16.63 2.79
C SER A 139 8.95 -16.50 1.42
N SER A 140 9.24 -17.45 0.52
CA SER A 140 8.65 -17.51 -0.82
C SER A 140 7.13 -17.63 -0.78
N MET A 141 6.60 -18.37 0.20
CA MET A 141 5.17 -18.52 0.44
C MET A 141 4.51 -17.17 0.77
N VAL A 142 5.11 -16.39 1.67
CA VAL A 142 4.61 -15.05 2.03
C VAL A 142 4.63 -14.12 0.81
N ARG A 143 5.72 -14.13 0.02
CA ARG A 143 5.82 -13.34 -1.21
C ARG A 143 4.68 -13.70 -2.17
N GLN A 144 4.54 -14.97 -2.52
CA GLN A 144 3.54 -15.45 -3.47
C GLN A 144 2.11 -15.06 -3.03
N LEU A 145 1.72 -15.44 -1.81
CA LEU A 145 0.36 -15.16 -1.32
C LEU A 145 0.07 -13.66 -1.23
N PHE A 146 1.07 -12.85 -0.87
CA PHE A 146 0.90 -11.40 -0.83
C PHE A 146 0.67 -10.81 -2.22
N LEU A 147 1.42 -11.26 -3.23
CA LEU A 147 1.26 -10.81 -4.62
C LEU A 147 -0.09 -11.23 -5.18
N GLU A 148 -0.50 -12.48 -5.01
CA GLU A 148 -1.81 -12.99 -5.42
C GLU A 148 -2.95 -12.18 -4.80
N LYS A 149 -2.85 -11.89 -3.49
CA LYS A 149 -3.86 -11.11 -2.78
C LYS A 149 -3.92 -9.67 -3.29
N THR A 150 -2.76 -9.04 -3.49
CA THR A 150 -2.64 -7.68 -4.01
C THR A 150 -3.23 -7.59 -5.42
N PHE A 151 -2.92 -8.57 -6.28
CA PHE A 151 -3.47 -8.67 -7.62
C PHE A 151 -4.99 -8.76 -7.61
N LYS A 152 -5.57 -9.67 -6.81
CA LYS A 152 -7.03 -9.83 -6.70
C LYS A 152 -7.73 -8.53 -6.29
N LEU A 153 -7.15 -7.78 -5.35
CA LEU A 153 -7.72 -6.51 -4.89
C LEU A 153 -7.59 -5.38 -5.92
N LEU A 154 -6.43 -5.27 -6.59
CA LEU A 154 -6.22 -4.30 -7.67
C LEU A 154 -7.11 -4.59 -8.88
N LYS A 155 -7.24 -5.86 -9.28
CA LYS A 155 -8.07 -6.30 -10.40
C LYS A 155 -9.53 -5.87 -10.23
N ASN A 156 -10.01 -5.90 -9.00
CA ASN A 156 -11.38 -5.52 -8.64
C ASN A 156 -11.53 -4.02 -8.34
N ASN A 157 -10.48 -3.20 -8.54
CA ASN A 157 -10.41 -1.78 -8.18
C ASN A 157 -10.77 -1.48 -6.71
N VAL A 158 -10.44 -2.41 -5.81
CA VAL A 158 -10.78 -2.30 -4.38
C VAL A 158 -9.71 -1.49 -3.61
N ILE A 159 -8.49 -1.41 -4.15
CA ILE A 159 -7.37 -0.64 -3.58
C ILE A 159 -6.71 0.20 -4.66
N HIS A 160 -6.05 1.29 -4.25
CA HIS A 160 -5.38 2.22 -5.16
C HIS A 160 -4.18 1.61 -5.90
N CYS A 161 -3.85 2.17 -7.07
CA CYS A 161 -2.74 1.70 -7.90
C CYS A 161 -1.37 1.85 -7.24
N LYS A 162 -1.22 2.61 -6.14
CA LYS A 162 0.04 2.69 -5.39
C LYS A 162 0.58 1.32 -4.95
N TYR A 163 -0.28 0.31 -4.77
CA TYR A 163 0.13 -1.04 -4.41
C TYR A 163 0.78 -1.84 -5.55
N LEU A 164 0.73 -1.34 -6.80
CA LEU A 164 1.51 -1.89 -7.91
C LEU A 164 3.02 -1.91 -7.66
N CYS A 165 3.51 -1.10 -6.71
CA CYS A 165 4.89 -1.16 -6.23
C CYS A 165 5.29 -2.57 -5.76
N ALA A 166 4.34 -3.39 -5.28
CA ALA A 166 4.62 -4.75 -4.84
C ALA A 166 5.16 -5.63 -5.99
N PHE A 167 4.54 -5.57 -7.18
CA PHE A 167 5.00 -6.32 -8.35
C PHE A 167 6.36 -5.82 -8.84
N ALA A 168 6.58 -4.50 -8.81
CA ALA A 168 7.86 -3.92 -9.20
C ALA A 168 9.01 -4.41 -8.31
N LEU A 169 8.80 -4.44 -6.99
CA LEU A 169 9.80 -4.93 -6.05
C LEU A 169 10.01 -6.44 -6.17
N ALA A 170 8.93 -7.22 -6.35
CA ALA A 170 9.02 -8.67 -6.52
C ALA A 170 9.79 -9.08 -7.79
N ALA A 171 9.59 -8.35 -8.90
CA ALA A 171 10.31 -8.59 -10.15
C ALA A 171 11.82 -8.29 -10.06
N SER A 172 12.23 -7.50 -9.06
CA SER A 172 13.61 -7.05 -8.89
C SER A 172 14.45 -7.98 -8.00
N ASP A 173 13.78 -8.84 -7.24
CA ASP A 173 14.40 -9.73 -6.25
C ASP A 173 14.71 -11.13 -6.77
N SER A 174 14.44 -11.42 -8.04
CA SER A 174 14.42 -12.80 -8.48
C SER A 174 15.78 -13.27 -8.99
N SER A 175 16.41 -14.14 -8.20
CA SER A 175 17.38 -15.14 -8.66
C SER A 175 16.74 -16.27 -9.50
N GLY A 176 15.53 -16.07 -10.06
CA GLY A 176 14.81 -17.06 -10.87
C GLY A 176 13.71 -16.44 -11.74
N ASP A 177 13.74 -16.74 -13.03
CA ASP A 177 12.92 -16.08 -14.07
C ASP A 177 11.40 -16.13 -13.82
N LEU A 178 10.89 -17.16 -13.12
CA LEU A 178 9.46 -17.39 -12.94
C LEU A 178 8.73 -16.31 -12.12
N GLN A 179 9.36 -15.76 -11.07
CA GLN A 179 8.72 -14.71 -10.24
C GLN A 179 8.63 -13.36 -10.97
N ASN A 180 9.57 -13.11 -11.88
CA ASN A 180 9.55 -11.94 -12.76
C ASN A 180 8.38 -12.05 -13.76
N ASP A 181 8.18 -13.24 -14.34
CA ASP A 181 7.07 -13.52 -15.25
C ASP A 181 5.70 -13.31 -14.59
N ASP A 182 5.49 -13.84 -13.38
CA ASP A 182 4.23 -13.65 -12.65
C ASP A 182 3.96 -12.18 -12.30
N SER A 183 5.00 -11.46 -11.84
CA SER A 183 4.89 -10.04 -11.51
C SER A 183 4.54 -9.20 -12.73
N LEU A 184 5.13 -9.52 -13.89
CA LEU A 184 4.83 -8.86 -15.16
C LEU A 184 3.42 -9.19 -15.64
N ASN A 185 2.99 -10.45 -15.50
CA ASN A 185 1.63 -10.88 -15.84
C ASN A 185 0.59 -10.11 -15.03
N TYR A 186 0.77 -10.02 -13.70
CA TYR A 186 -0.12 -9.23 -12.84
C TYR A 186 -0.12 -7.74 -13.21
N MET A 187 1.06 -7.11 -13.34
CA MET A 187 1.14 -5.70 -13.66
C MET A 187 0.51 -5.37 -15.01
N SER A 188 0.80 -6.17 -16.04
CA SER A 188 0.26 -5.98 -17.38
C SER A 188 -1.27 -6.11 -17.42
N GLU A 189 -1.83 -7.06 -16.67
CA GLU A 189 -3.28 -7.24 -16.62
C GLU A 189 -3.99 -6.07 -15.93
N ILE A 190 -3.44 -5.54 -14.82
CA ILE A 190 -3.98 -4.33 -14.21
C ILE A 190 -3.93 -3.15 -15.17
N ILE A 191 -2.83 -2.95 -15.89
CA ILE A 191 -2.71 -1.87 -16.90
C ILE A 191 -3.78 -2.04 -17.99
N ARG A 192 -3.98 -3.25 -18.52
CA ARG A 192 -5.02 -3.54 -19.53
C ARG A 192 -6.43 -3.24 -19.01
N ILE A 193 -6.73 -3.61 -17.77
CA ILE A 193 -8.02 -3.35 -17.13
C ILE A 193 -8.27 -1.83 -17.04
N HIS A 194 -7.29 -1.07 -16.54
CA HIS A 194 -7.43 0.39 -16.43
C HIS A 194 -7.55 1.07 -17.79
N HIS A 195 -6.87 0.54 -18.81
CA HIS A 195 -7.00 1.00 -20.19
C HIS A 195 -8.41 0.78 -20.74
N ARG A 196 -8.96 -0.44 -20.63
CA ARG A 196 -10.33 -0.77 -21.08
C ARG A 196 -11.37 0.09 -20.38
N GLN A 197 -11.25 0.26 -19.06
CA GLN A 197 -12.16 1.10 -18.27
C GLN A 197 -12.10 2.59 -18.63
N ALA A 198 -10.98 3.07 -19.18
CA ALA A 198 -10.86 4.46 -19.62
C ALA A 198 -11.58 4.72 -20.96
N LYS A 199 -11.85 3.68 -21.75
CA LYS A 199 -12.56 3.78 -23.04
C LYS A 199 -14.08 3.84 -22.89
N VAL A 200 -14.63 3.38 -21.77
CA VAL A 200 -16.09 3.37 -21.54
C VAL A 200 -16.57 4.79 -21.20
N PRO A 201 -17.46 5.41 -22.00
CA PRO A 201 -18.06 6.70 -21.66
C PRO A 201 -18.83 6.60 -20.35
N ARG A 202 -18.52 7.46 -19.38
CA ARG A 202 -19.13 7.37 -18.05
C ARG A 202 -20.43 8.18 -17.99
N THR A 203 -21.47 7.54 -17.49
CA THR A 203 -22.75 8.15 -17.14
C THR A 203 -22.78 8.67 -15.68
N SER A 204 -21.78 8.34 -14.85
CA SER A 204 -21.75 8.70 -13.43
C SER A 204 -20.73 9.80 -13.09
N ALA A 205 -21.12 10.68 -12.16
CA ALA A 205 -20.34 11.84 -11.69
C ALA A 205 -19.16 11.51 -10.75
N VAL A 206 -18.82 10.23 -10.56
CA VAL A 206 -17.75 9.81 -9.65
C VAL A 206 -16.39 10.04 -10.32
N LYS A 207 -15.72 11.13 -9.93
CA LYS A 207 -14.32 11.39 -10.31
C LYS A 207 -13.44 10.30 -9.72
N ARG A 208 -12.69 9.60 -10.58
CA ARG A 208 -11.64 8.67 -10.17
C ARG A 208 -10.55 9.44 -9.41
N ASP A 209 -10.03 8.88 -8.32
CA ASP A 209 -8.90 9.48 -7.61
C ASP A 209 -7.67 9.46 -8.53
N ALA A 210 -6.84 10.49 -8.46
CA ALA A 210 -5.55 10.48 -9.15
C ALA A 210 -4.71 9.24 -8.76
N ALA A 211 -4.88 8.73 -7.53
CA ALA A 211 -4.23 7.51 -7.03
C ALA A 211 -4.66 6.21 -7.75
N ASP A 212 -5.70 6.24 -8.59
CA ASP A 212 -6.19 5.08 -9.37
C ASP A 212 -5.66 5.04 -10.82
N ASP A 213 -4.74 5.95 -11.18
CA ASP A 213 -3.99 5.85 -12.43
C ASP A 213 -2.73 4.99 -12.19
N PRO A 214 -2.49 3.90 -12.94
CA PRO A 214 -1.29 3.09 -12.82
C PRO A 214 0.01 3.89 -12.91
N VAL A 215 0.01 5.04 -13.61
CA VAL A 215 1.18 5.92 -13.72
C VAL A 215 1.60 6.50 -12.36
N CYS A 216 0.67 6.70 -11.43
CA CYS A 216 0.96 7.23 -10.10
C CYS A 216 1.80 6.29 -9.25
N THR A 217 1.88 5.00 -9.59
CA THR A 217 2.77 4.02 -8.93
C THR A 217 4.21 4.53 -8.85
N VAL A 218 4.70 5.22 -9.89
CA VAL A 218 6.07 5.75 -9.95
C VAL A 218 6.35 6.75 -8.81
N ILE A 219 5.35 7.53 -8.40
CA ILE A 219 5.47 8.49 -7.29
C ILE A 219 5.77 7.74 -5.98
N PHE A 220 5.08 6.64 -5.72
CA PHE A 220 5.26 5.87 -4.49
C PHE A 220 6.52 5.01 -4.54
N LEU A 221 6.82 4.42 -5.70
CA LEU A 221 8.00 3.58 -5.88
C LEU A 221 9.30 4.38 -5.67
N ILE A 222 9.41 5.59 -6.22
CA ILE A 222 10.57 6.46 -6.00
C ILE A 222 10.76 6.74 -4.51
N HIS A 223 9.68 7.04 -3.79
CA HIS A 223 9.76 7.30 -2.36
C HIS A 223 10.19 6.04 -1.57
N ILE A 224 9.65 4.86 -1.91
CA ILE A 224 10.06 3.60 -1.29
C ILE A 224 11.57 3.37 -1.49
N LEU A 225 12.06 3.50 -2.73
CA LEU A 225 13.46 3.27 -3.06
C LEU A 225 14.40 4.28 -2.39
N ALA A 226 14.05 5.58 -2.34
CA ALA A 226 14.88 6.58 -1.66
C ALA A 226 15.05 6.29 -0.15
N HIS A 227 14.01 5.70 0.45
CA HIS A 227 13.99 5.30 1.85
C HIS A 227 14.62 3.94 2.12
N ASP A 228 14.99 3.18 1.09
CA ASP A 228 15.68 1.91 1.25
C ASP A 228 17.04 2.09 1.93
N THR A 229 17.36 1.18 2.85
CA THR A 229 18.65 1.15 3.56
C THR A 229 19.78 0.75 2.64
N GLU A 230 19.50 -0.01 1.59
CA GLU A 230 20.46 -0.49 0.60
C GLU A 230 20.68 0.49 -0.56
N PHE A 231 20.16 1.72 -0.45
CA PHE A 231 20.37 2.74 -1.47
C PHE A 231 21.88 2.95 -1.73
N PRO A 232 22.34 2.85 -2.99
CA PRO A 232 23.76 2.76 -3.30
C PRO A 232 24.51 4.03 -2.88
N SER A 233 25.64 3.85 -2.18
CA SER A 233 26.63 4.90 -1.94
C SER A 233 27.46 5.14 -3.22
N GLN A 234 27.96 6.36 -3.42
CA GLN A 234 28.76 6.73 -4.61
C GLN A 234 30.18 6.16 -4.59
N ASP A 235 30.36 4.93 -4.10
CA ASP A 235 31.64 4.26 -4.01
C ASP A 235 31.97 3.51 -5.32
N SER A 236 33.16 2.92 -5.42
CA SER A 236 33.67 2.26 -6.64
C SER A 236 32.80 1.12 -7.17
N GLU A 237 31.88 0.58 -6.37
CA GLU A 237 30.93 -0.49 -6.76
C GLU A 237 29.55 0.06 -7.19
N TYR A 238 29.42 1.39 -7.36
CA TYR A 238 28.15 2.07 -7.66
C TYR A 238 27.50 1.59 -8.96
N GLU A 239 28.25 1.41 -10.05
CA GLU A 239 27.67 1.04 -11.35
C GLU A 239 27.04 -0.36 -11.36
N GLU A 240 27.68 -1.35 -10.72
CA GLU A 240 27.16 -2.72 -10.66
C GLU A 240 25.94 -2.83 -9.71
N LYS A 241 26.00 -2.18 -8.53
CA LYS A 241 24.92 -2.22 -7.54
C LYS A 241 23.74 -1.32 -7.91
N SER A 242 23.96 -0.23 -8.64
CA SER A 242 22.88 0.69 -9.02
C SER A 242 21.95 0.11 -10.08
N GLY A 243 22.47 -0.73 -10.98
CA GLY A 243 21.66 -1.40 -12.02
C GLY A 243 20.58 -2.29 -11.42
N SER A 244 20.94 -3.19 -10.49
CA SER A 244 19.99 -4.06 -9.81
C SER A 244 19.06 -3.27 -8.87
N PHE A 245 19.59 -2.25 -8.18
CA PHE A 245 18.79 -1.42 -7.27
C PHE A 245 17.71 -0.59 -7.98
N PHE A 246 17.99 -0.06 -9.18
CA PHE A 246 17.02 0.70 -9.98
C PHE A 246 16.09 -0.18 -10.84
N SER A 247 16.31 -1.49 -10.87
CA SER A 247 15.50 -2.43 -11.64
C SER A 247 13.98 -2.37 -11.35
N PRO A 248 13.47 -2.10 -10.13
CA PRO A 248 12.02 -1.96 -9.91
C PRO A 248 11.44 -0.78 -10.69
N LEU A 249 12.19 0.32 -10.76
CA LEU A 249 11.78 1.52 -11.49
C LEU A 249 11.82 1.27 -13.00
N VAL A 250 12.87 0.61 -13.50
CA VAL A 250 12.96 0.19 -14.90
C VAL A 250 11.80 -0.71 -15.30
N PHE A 251 11.55 -1.77 -14.52
CA PHE A 251 10.44 -2.71 -14.72
C PHE A 251 9.09 -1.98 -14.82
N THR A 252 8.83 -1.07 -13.88
CA THR A 252 7.59 -0.29 -13.85
C THR A 252 7.45 0.60 -15.09
N LEU A 253 8.52 1.28 -15.50
CA LEU A 253 8.50 2.13 -16.69
C LEU A 253 8.29 1.32 -17.97
N GLN A 254 8.95 0.18 -18.11
CA GLN A 254 8.77 -0.72 -19.24
C GLN A 254 7.33 -1.21 -19.33
N ALA A 255 6.73 -1.63 -18.21
CA ALA A 255 5.34 -2.09 -18.20
C ALA A 255 4.36 -0.97 -18.57
N LEU A 256 4.51 0.23 -18.00
CA LEU A 256 3.63 1.38 -18.28
C LEU A 256 3.74 1.88 -19.74
N LEU A 257 4.90 1.67 -20.38
CA LEU A 257 5.20 2.14 -21.73
C LEU A 257 5.05 1.06 -22.80
N ASN A 258 4.55 -0.12 -22.44
CA ASN A 258 4.39 -1.23 -23.37
C ASN A 258 3.10 -1.08 -24.21
N PRO A 259 3.20 -0.92 -25.54
CA PRO A 259 2.03 -0.77 -26.42
C PRO A 259 1.10 -1.99 -26.40
N CYS A 260 1.62 -3.19 -26.13
CA CYS A 260 0.84 -4.42 -26.08
C CYS A 260 -0.20 -4.45 -24.94
N TYR A 261 -0.06 -3.58 -23.94
CA TYR A 261 -0.99 -3.51 -22.80
C TYR A 261 -2.09 -2.46 -23.01
N VAL A 262 -2.00 -1.69 -24.10
CA VAL A 262 -2.95 -0.62 -24.46
C VAL A 262 -3.48 -0.78 -25.89
N ASP A 263 -3.61 -2.02 -26.37
CA ASP A 263 -4.09 -2.34 -27.72
C ASP A 263 -3.34 -1.61 -28.86
N GLY A 264 -2.05 -1.28 -28.65
CA GLY A 264 -1.24 -0.51 -29.59
C GLY A 264 -1.54 1.00 -29.64
N ASP A 265 -2.32 1.55 -28.70
CA ASP A 265 -2.68 2.96 -28.66
C ASP A 265 -1.46 3.86 -28.33
N MET A 266 -0.81 4.35 -29.37
CA MET A 266 0.35 5.24 -29.25
C MET A 266 0.02 6.62 -28.68
N ASN A 267 -1.21 7.11 -28.82
CA ASN A 267 -1.63 8.37 -28.20
C ASN A 267 -1.68 8.23 -26.68
N ARG A 268 -2.15 7.07 -26.20
CA ARG A 268 -2.11 6.73 -24.78
C ARG A 268 -0.68 6.64 -24.27
N ILE A 269 0.23 5.99 -25.02
CA ILE A 269 1.65 5.95 -24.67
C ILE A 269 2.25 7.35 -24.58
N CYS A 270 1.99 8.24 -25.55
CA CYS A 270 2.45 9.64 -25.50
C CYS A 270 1.92 10.39 -24.27
N THR A 271 0.67 10.13 -23.89
CA THR A 271 0.08 10.69 -22.66
C THR A 271 0.79 10.17 -21.41
N VAL A 272 1.09 8.87 -21.34
CA VAL A 272 1.83 8.26 -20.24
C VAL A 272 3.24 8.84 -20.14
N VAL A 273 3.97 8.95 -21.27
CA VAL A 273 5.28 9.60 -21.35
C VAL A 273 5.23 11.02 -20.79
N SER A 274 4.23 11.81 -21.20
CA SER A 274 4.06 13.20 -20.73
C SER A 274 3.79 13.26 -19.21
N LYS A 275 2.96 12.36 -18.68
CA LYS A 275 2.68 12.25 -17.24
C LYS A 275 3.93 11.86 -16.45
N LEU A 276 4.66 10.84 -16.90
CA LEU A 276 5.90 10.38 -16.26
C LEU A 276 6.95 11.49 -16.23
N TYR A 277 7.16 12.18 -17.36
CA TYR A 277 8.06 13.32 -17.44
C TYR A 277 7.70 14.40 -16.42
N ASN A 278 6.42 14.76 -16.32
CA ASN A 278 5.94 15.75 -15.36
C ASN A 278 6.09 15.26 -13.90
N ILE A 279 5.90 13.97 -13.61
CA ILE A 279 6.14 13.37 -12.29
C ILE A 279 7.62 13.53 -11.89
N PHE A 280 8.55 13.11 -12.74
CA PHE A 280 9.98 13.23 -12.46
C PHE A 280 10.38 14.69 -12.24
N LYS A 281 9.89 15.59 -13.09
CA LYS A 281 10.13 17.04 -12.97
C LYS A 281 9.57 17.62 -11.67
N ALA A 282 8.40 17.15 -11.22
CA ALA A 282 7.80 17.56 -9.95
C ALA A 282 8.63 17.09 -8.76
N ILE A 283 9.03 15.81 -8.73
CA ILE A 283 9.82 15.22 -7.62
C ILE A 283 11.17 15.94 -7.46
N LYS A 284 11.81 16.32 -8.57
CA LYS A 284 13.06 17.11 -8.55
C LYS A 284 12.93 18.50 -7.92
N ARG A 285 11.70 19.02 -7.77
CA ARG A 285 11.42 20.35 -7.20
C ARG A 285 10.86 20.27 -5.78
N THR A 286 10.83 19.07 -5.21
CA THR A 286 10.33 18.81 -3.86
C THR A 286 11.45 18.30 -2.96
N GLU A 287 11.20 18.43 -1.67
CA GLU A 287 11.94 17.79 -0.59
C GLU A 287 11.17 16.56 -0.13
N ASP A 288 11.89 15.62 0.48
CA ASP A 288 11.27 14.52 1.20
C ASP A 288 10.51 15.07 2.42
N ALA A 289 9.25 14.69 2.58
CA ALA A 289 8.41 15.19 3.67
C ALA A 289 8.73 14.55 5.03
N LEU A 290 9.35 13.36 5.05
CA LEU A 290 9.62 12.56 6.24
C LEU A 290 11.07 12.71 6.73
N ASP A 291 12.02 12.79 5.80
CA ASP A 291 13.45 12.92 6.08
C ASP A 291 14.15 13.72 4.98
N VAL A 292 14.38 15.01 5.26
CA VAL A 292 15.02 15.95 4.33
C VAL A 292 16.38 15.43 3.83
N GLN A 293 17.11 14.60 4.58
CA GLN A 293 18.40 14.03 4.15
C GLN A 293 18.24 13.03 3.00
N LYS A 294 17.05 12.46 2.81
CA LYS A 294 16.73 11.56 1.67
C LYS A 294 16.35 12.32 0.39
N THR A 295 16.22 13.64 0.43
CA THR A 295 15.85 14.46 -0.74
C THR A 295 16.79 14.23 -1.93
N SER A 296 18.09 14.15 -1.70
CA SER A 296 19.07 13.90 -2.77
C SER A 296 18.82 12.55 -3.46
N ARG A 297 18.43 11.52 -2.70
CA ARG A 297 18.10 10.18 -3.23
C ARG A 297 16.84 10.20 -4.10
N LEU A 298 15.81 10.94 -3.69
CA LEU A 298 14.61 11.18 -4.51
C LEU A 298 15.00 11.81 -5.86
N HIS A 299 15.90 12.80 -5.83
CA HIS A 299 16.35 13.49 -7.04
C HIS A 299 17.18 12.60 -7.95
N VAL A 300 18.04 11.75 -7.40
CA VAL A 300 18.82 10.75 -8.16
C VAL A 300 17.87 9.79 -8.91
N LEU A 301 16.88 9.21 -8.22
CA LEU A 301 15.89 8.32 -8.82
C LEU A 301 15.05 9.02 -9.89
N ALA A 302 14.62 10.27 -9.63
CA ALA A 302 13.86 11.05 -10.60
C ALA A 302 14.69 11.43 -11.84
N ASN A 303 15.98 11.73 -11.66
CA ASN A 303 16.91 11.97 -12.77
C ASN A 303 17.12 10.70 -13.60
N PHE A 304 17.33 9.56 -12.94
CA PHE A 304 17.48 8.27 -13.60
C PHE A 304 16.24 7.95 -14.43
N GLY A 305 15.04 8.01 -13.84
CA GLY A 305 13.79 7.73 -14.54
C GLY A 305 13.53 8.67 -15.71
N ALA A 306 13.85 9.97 -15.57
CA ALA A 306 13.74 10.93 -16.66
C ALA A 306 14.71 10.62 -17.81
N LYS A 307 15.96 10.26 -17.51
CA LYS A 307 16.96 9.86 -18.51
C LYS A 307 16.52 8.59 -19.25
N TYR A 308 16.09 7.57 -18.51
CA TYR A 308 15.56 6.33 -19.06
C TYR A 308 14.39 6.58 -20.02
N LEU A 309 13.46 7.46 -19.64
CA LEU A 309 12.32 7.82 -20.47
C LEU A 309 12.73 8.51 -21.79
N VAL A 310 13.74 9.39 -21.74
CA VAL A 310 14.26 10.07 -22.93
C VAL A 310 14.92 9.08 -23.88
N GLU A 311 15.81 8.23 -23.36
CA GLU A 311 16.59 7.27 -24.16
C GLU A 311 15.70 6.21 -24.82
N THR A 312 14.64 5.76 -24.13
CA THR A 312 13.77 4.67 -24.61
C THR A 312 12.63 5.13 -25.53
N LYS A 313 12.16 6.38 -25.44
CA LYS A 313 10.93 6.82 -26.12
C LYS A 313 10.95 8.22 -26.72
N MET A 314 11.92 9.08 -26.40
CA MET A 314 12.00 10.45 -26.96
C MET A 314 13.01 10.60 -28.10
N SER A 315 13.70 9.53 -28.48
CA SER A 315 14.52 9.43 -29.69
C SER A 315 13.63 9.36 -30.95
N GLY A 316 12.89 10.44 -31.24
CA GLY A 316 12.17 10.62 -32.52
C GLY A 316 10.83 11.34 -32.48
N THR A 317 10.22 11.58 -31.32
CA THR A 317 8.86 12.15 -31.24
C THR A 317 8.79 13.35 -30.30
N MET A 318 8.37 14.50 -30.82
CA MET A 318 8.13 15.72 -30.07
C MET A 318 7.03 15.49 -29.01
N VAL A 319 7.35 15.71 -27.74
CA VAL A 319 6.36 15.72 -26.66
C VAL A 319 5.55 17.01 -26.73
N PRO A 320 4.20 16.95 -26.77
CA PRO A 320 3.38 18.13 -26.58
C PRO A 320 3.70 18.74 -25.21
N GLN A 321 4.19 19.98 -25.19
CA GLN A 321 4.43 20.73 -23.96
C GLN A 321 3.08 21.02 -23.28
N THR A 322 2.55 20.04 -22.56
CA THR A 322 1.44 20.27 -21.65
C THR A 322 2.02 20.58 -20.28
N THR A 323 1.90 21.84 -19.88
CA THR A 323 2.12 22.30 -18.51
C THR A 323 1.02 21.75 -17.60
N THR A 324 1.02 20.44 -17.39
CA THR A 324 0.10 19.79 -16.45
C THR A 324 0.78 19.76 -15.08
N SER A 325 0.19 20.46 -14.12
CA SER A 325 0.63 20.40 -12.72
C SER A 325 0.38 19.00 -12.17
N VAL A 326 1.43 18.31 -11.72
CA VAL A 326 1.32 17.04 -11.00
C VAL A 326 1.10 17.32 -9.53
N LEU A 327 0.08 16.70 -8.94
CA LEU A 327 -0.16 16.73 -7.50
C LEU A 327 0.61 15.57 -6.87
N LEU A 328 1.64 15.89 -6.08
CA LEU A 328 2.38 14.91 -5.29
C LEU A 328 1.74 14.79 -3.89
N PRO A 329 1.65 13.59 -3.31
CA PRO A 329 1.12 13.40 -1.95
C PRO A 329 1.96 14.18 -0.93
N SER A 330 1.32 15.09 -0.18
CA SER A 330 2.01 15.95 0.80
C SER A 330 2.61 15.19 1.99
N LEU A 331 2.11 13.97 2.25
CA LEU A 331 2.67 13.05 3.23
C LEU A 331 4.04 12.47 2.82
N LEU A 332 4.38 12.54 1.53
CA LEU A 332 5.62 11.99 0.97
C LEU A 332 6.55 13.10 0.46
N TYR A 333 5.98 14.17 -0.11
CA TYR A 333 6.70 15.24 -0.77
C TYR A 333 6.30 16.60 -0.23
N ARG A 334 7.29 17.41 0.14
CA ARG A 334 7.10 18.80 0.58
C ARG A 334 7.62 19.74 -0.51
N LYS A 335 6.91 20.85 -0.74
CA LYS A 335 7.39 21.89 -1.65
C LYS A 335 8.66 22.53 -1.07
N ASN A 336 9.71 22.62 -1.88
CA ASN A 336 10.91 23.34 -1.49
C ASN A 336 10.61 24.85 -1.43
N CYS A 337 10.72 25.45 -0.24
CA CYS A 337 10.44 26.87 -0.02
C CYS A 337 11.70 27.75 -0.04
N ALA A 338 12.88 27.23 -0.39
CA ALA A 338 14.11 28.01 -0.33
C ALA A 338 14.33 28.92 -1.57
N LYS A 339 14.36 30.24 -1.29
CA LYS A 339 14.84 31.40 -2.07
C LYS A 339 13.94 31.97 -3.18
N GLY A 340 12.90 32.67 -2.73
CA GLY A 340 12.40 33.89 -3.40
C GLY A 340 12.43 35.03 -2.39
N GLY A 341 13.51 35.80 -2.36
CA GLY A 341 13.59 37.02 -1.56
C GLY A 341 12.62 38.06 -2.10
N ARG A 342 11.62 38.43 -1.28
CA ARG A 342 11.08 39.78 -1.12
C ARG A 342 10.52 39.85 0.30
N GLU A 343 11.25 40.56 1.16
CA GLU A 343 10.68 41.14 2.36
C GLU A 343 9.44 41.94 1.94
N SER A 344 8.29 41.57 2.51
CA SER A 344 7.13 42.46 2.61
C SER A 344 6.84 42.53 4.10
N VAL A 345 6.98 43.74 4.62
CA VAL A 345 6.82 44.16 6.01
C VAL A 345 5.49 43.65 6.59
N GLU A 346 5.54 43.28 7.87
CA GLU A 346 4.44 42.78 8.69
C GLU A 346 3.23 43.73 8.74
N ASP A 347 2.04 43.15 8.91
CA ASP A 347 0.97 43.78 9.69
C ASP A 347 0.29 42.69 10.56
N PRO A 348 0.30 42.78 11.91
CA PRO A 348 -0.13 41.71 12.79
C PRO A 348 -1.54 41.98 13.36
N SER A 349 -2.60 41.54 12.69
CA SER A 349 -3.89 41.28 13.36
C SER A 349 -4.92 40.62 12.44
N ALA A 350 -5.14 39.32 12.60
CA ALA A 350 -6.46 38.70 12.47
C ALA A 350 -6.43 37.30 13.10
N LEU A 351 -6.95 37.25 14.31
CA LEU A 351 -7.27 36.09 15.13
C LEU A 351 -7.92 34.92 14.36
N ASP A 352 -7.47 33.71 14.74
CA ASP A 352 -8.32 32.68 15.33
C ASP A 352 -9.72 32.52 14.71
N GLY A 353 -9.87 31.62 13.72
CA GLY A 353 -11.17 31.40 13.09
C GLY A 353 -11.29 30.37 11.98
N GLN A 354 -10.33 29.45 11.79
CA GLN A 354 -10.33 28.52 10.64
C GLN A 354 -10.37 27.02 10.96
N LEU A 355 -10.56 26.61 12.22
CA LEU A 355 -10.80 25.20 12.56
C LEU A 355 -12.28 24.82 12.66
N HIS A 356 -13.23 25.77 12.59
CA HIS A 356 -14.66 25.48 12.78
C HIS A 356 -15.54 25.56 11.51
N LYS A 357 -14.96 25.81 10.32
CA LYS A 357 -15.73 25.92 9.06
C LYS A 357 -15.67 24.68 8.16
N ARG A 358 -14.78 23.71 8.42
CA ARG A 358 -14.69 22.48 7.59
C ARG A 358 -15.81 21.48 7.89
N SER A 359 -16.42 21.53 9.08
CA SER A 359 -17.51 20.62 9.48
C SER A 359 -18.89 21.00 8.93
N LYS A 360 -19.10 22.25 8.49
CA LYS A 360 -20.42 22.70 7.99
C LYS A 360 -20.60 22.53 6.47
N SER A 361 -19.52 22.43 5.70
CA SER A 361 -19.60 22.29 4.24
C SER A 361 -19.87 20.84 3.78
N LEU A 362 -19.61 19.83 4.62
CA LEU A 362 -19.92 18.42 4.33
C LEU A 362 -21.41 18.09 4.49
N ASN A 363 -22.12 18.81 5.38
CA ASN A 363 -23.53 18.54 5.67
C ASN A 363 -24.49 19.08 4.59
N ALA A 364 -24.06 20.04 3.76
CA ALA A 364 -24.87 20.55 2.65
C ALA A 364 -24.84 19.64 1.41
N HIS A 365 -23.75 18.88 1.21
CA HIS A 365 -23.64 17.94 0.10
C HIS A 365 -24.26 16.57 0.40
N LYS A 366 -24.36 16.17 1.68
CA LYS A 366 -24.95 14.87 2.09
C LYS A 366 -26.49 14.88 2.07
N ARG A 367 -27.15 16.03 2.22
CA ARG A 367 -28.63 16.13 2.12
C ARG A 367 -29.18 15.96 0.71
N LYS A 368 -28.38 16.25 -0.34
CA LYS A 368 -28.84 16.13 -1.74
C LYS A 368 -28.78 14.72 -2.31
N LEU A 369 -28.19 13.76 -1.59
CA LEU A 369 -28.15 12.35 -2.00
C LEU A 369 -29.31 11.53 -1.43
N HIS A 370 -30.09 12.08 -0.49
CA HIS A 370 -31.11 11.33 0.26
C HIS A 370 -32.49 11.29 -0.42
N GLU A 371 -32.59 11.73 -1.68
CA GLU A 371 -33.85 11.76 -2.44
C GLU A 371 -33.80 10.93 -3.72
N THR A 372 -32.81 10.05 -3.91
CA THR A 372 -32.76 9.21 -5.12
C THR A 372 -32.13 7.84 -4.88
N GLU A 373 -32.64 7.10 -3.89
CA GLU A 373 -32.43 5.65 -3.81
C GLU A 373 -33.74 4.98 -3.38
N GLU A 374 -34.64 4.77 -4.35
CA GLU A 374 -35.47 3.58 -4.36
C GLU A 374 -35.24 2.86 -5.69
N GLN A 375 -35.02 1.55 -5.59
CA GLN A 375 -34.94 0.56 -6.67
C GLN A 375 -33.55 0.41 -7.34
N ILE A 376 -32.76 -0.57 -6.89
CA ILE A 376 -32.79 -1.97 -7.39
C ILE A 376 -31.81 -2.80 -6.55
N ILE A 377 -32.35 -3.82 -5.88
CA ILE A 377 -31.62 -4.92 -5.22
C ILE A 377 -31.64 -6.12 -6.17
N SER A 378 -30.46 -6.63 -6.52
CA SER A 378 -30.11 -8.05 -6.65
C SER A 378 -28.59 -8.11 -6.85
N GLY A 379 -27.80 -8.99 -6.27
CA GLY A 379 -28.02 -10.22 -5.52
C GLY A 379 -26.79 -11.08 -5.72
N GLU A 380 -25.91 -11.12 -4.71
CA GLU A 380 -25.05 -12.24 -4.28
C GLU A 380 -24.35 -13.12 -5.34
N ARG A 381 -23.01 -13.03 -5.37
CA ARG A 381 -22.08 -14.15 -5.08
C ARG A 381 -20.63 -13.69 -5.24
N GLU A 382 -19.89 -13.58 -4.14
CA GLU A 382 -18.43 -13.83 -4.07
C GLU A 382 -17.94 -13.58 -2.63
N ASN A 383 -18.08 -14.59 -1.77
CA ASN A 383 -17.39 -14.64 -0.47
C ASN A 383 -17.04 -16.10 -0.16
N GLN A 384 -16.30 -16.73 -1.07
CA GLN A 384 -15.49 -17.91 -0.78
C GLN A 384 -14.15 -17.67 -1.46
N ASP A 385 -13.18 -17.23 -0.65
CA ASP A 385 -11.74 -17.36 -0.85
C ASP A 385 -11.08 -16.82 0.42
N PHE A 386 -11.40 -17.49 1.52
CA PHE A 386 -10.46 -17.66 2.60
C PHE A 386 -9.83 -19.02 2.32
N ALA A 387 -8.50 -19.06 2.17
CA ALA A 387 -7.79 -20.33 2.29
C ALA A 387 -8.16 -20.92 3.66
N SER A 388 -8.95 -21.99 3.63
CA SER A 388 -9.05 -22.92 4.75
C SER A 388 -7.73 -23.70 4.80
N PRO A 389 -7.15 -23.91 5.98
CA PRO A 389 -5.98 -24.76 6.14
C PRO A 389 -6.41 -26.24 6.15
N GLU A 390 -6.83 -26.76 5.00
CA GLU A 390 -7.10 -28.20 4.83
C GLU A 390 -6.56 -28.66 3.47
N SER A 391 -5.23 -28.67 3.34
CA SER A 391 -4.49 -29.56 2.44
C SER A 391 -2.98 -29.42 2.67
N VAL A 392 -2.52 -29.69 3.89
CA VAL A 392 -1.12 -30.07 4.13
C VAL A 392 -1.15 -31.48 4.67
N THR A 393 -1.08 -32.45 3.76
CA THR A 393 -0.91 -33.86 4.08
C THR A 393 0.52 -34.07 4.56
N PHE A 394 0.68 -34.52 5.81
CA PHE A 394 1.97 -34.96 6.33
C PHE A 394 2.24 -36.38 5.83
N HIS A 395 3.25 -36.56 4.99
CA HIS A 395 3.88 -37.87 4.82
C HIS A 395 4.91 -38.04 5.94
N ILE A 396 4.57 -38.89 6.90
CA ILE A 396 5.52 -39.46 7.86
C ILE A 396 6.03 -40.74 7.20
N ASP A 397 7.23 -40.69 6.61
CA ASP A 397 7.95 -41.91 6.31
C ASP A 397 8.57 -42.42 7.61
N SER A 398 8.11 -43.60 8.03
CA SER A 398 8.74 -44.40 9.08
C SER A 398 9.57 -45.50 8.43
N ARG A 399 10.88 -45.41 8.68
CA ARG A 399 12.00 -46.32 8.37
C ARG A 399 12.76 -46.08 7.07
#